data_AF-A0A349DPB9-F1
#
_entry.id   AF-A0A349DPB9-F1
#
_cell.length_a   1.000
_cell.length_b   1.000
_cell.length_c   1.000
_cell.angle_alpha   90.00
_cell.angle_beta   90.00
_cell.angle_gamma   90.00
#
_symmetry.space_group_name_H-M   'P 1'
#
loop_
_entity.id
_entity.type
_entity.pdbx_description
1 polymer ?
#
loop_
_entity_poly.entity_id
_entity_poly.type
_entity_poly.pdbx_seq_one_letter_code
_entity_poly.pdbx_strand_id
1 'polypeptide(L)'
;MGLLQPPVNEVYDLLSLHDAQELNKLKAKYKGKGKGEYQDYEHIFSAGIIAGEGEDDELLVRANLSLLGLKYILLRSKRLLPKLQKRIKGFNNIQLISQIIIAISGATLLTTFRKPFEPLTKIVVGALALTGSLLSIYVQKRLGNVALGEKSLAKLLNDLIDQQAKAEMYFDEMGILSKKIQLESATNDISQKAKDGFLTLLNRQVSSIIDSLEDNLENDKIDDPSKEKISEIIKSSNQVSREFKKLINTI
;
A
#
# COMPACT_ATOMS: atom_id res chain seq x y z
N MET A 1 -14.28 -19.51 -2.11
CA MET A 1 -12.80 -19.44 -2.13
C MET A 1 -12.40 -18.30 -1.21
N GLY A 2 -11.79 -18.61 -0.06
CA GLY A 2 -11.35 -17.58 0.88
C GLY A 2 -10.20 -16.80 0.26
N LEU A 3 -10.45 -15.54 -0.09
CA LEU A 3 -9.38 -14.59 -0.42
C LEU A 3 -8.53 -14.47 0.85
N LEU A 4 -7.31 -15.01 0.83
CA LEU A 4 -6.32 -14.75 1.87
C LEU A 4 -6.08 -13.24 1.91
N GLN A 5 -6.60 -12.60 2.97
CA GLN A 5 -6.55 -11.14 3.11
C GLN A 5 -5.23 -10.70 3.75
N PRO A 6 -4.57 -9.64 3.22
CA PRO A 6 -3.29 -9.19 3.74
C PRO A 6 -3.46 -8.44 5.08
N PRO A 7 -2.62 -8.73 6.09
CA PRO A 7 -2.71 -8.13 7.42
C PRO A 7 -2.24 -6.66 7.41
N VAL A 8 -3.20 -5.73 7.40
CA VAL A 8 -2.96 -4.27 7.51
C VAL A 8 -2.20 -3.90 8.81
N ASN A 9 -2.35 -4.72 9.84
CA ASN A 9 -1.69 -4.57 11.15
C ASN A 9 -0.17 -4.57 11.02
N GLU A 10 0.38 -5.44 10.18
CA GLU A 10 1.83 -5.58 10.03
C GLU A 10 2.43 -4.34 9.34
N VAL A 11 1.69 -3.75 8.40
CA VAL A 11 2.05 -2.51 7.74
C VAL A 11 2.00 -1.34 8.72
N TYR A 12 0.95 -1.26 9.53
CA TYR A 12 0.83 -0.25 10.57
C TYR A 12 1.98 -0.33 11.58
N ASP A 13 2.25 -1.52 12.12
CA ASP A 13 3.31 -1.72 13.12
C ASP A 13 4.67 -1.36 12.54
N LEU A 14 4.95 -1.81 11.31
CA LEU A 14 6.18 -1.48 10.59
C LEU A 14 6.36 0.03 10.38
N LEU A 15 5.30 0.74 9.98
CA LEU A 15 5.33 2.19 9.83
C LEU A 15 5.41 2.92 11.17
N SER A 16 4.77 2.43 12.22
CA SER A 16 4.84 3.02 13.55
C SER A 16 6.26 3.00 14.12
N LEU A 17 6.99 1.91 13.87
CA LEU A 17 8.35 1.71 14.35
C LEU A 17 9.40 2.47 13.53
N HIS A 18 9.11 2.73 12.25
CA HIS A 18 10.15 3.17 11.32
C HIS A 18 9.84 4.41 10.49
N ASP A 19 8.58 4.84 10.41
CA ASP A 19 8.12 6.01 9.67
C ASP A 19 6.84 6.63 10.28
N ALA A 20 6.89 6.88 11.60
CA ALA A 20 5.75 7.42 12.34
C ALA A 20 5.29 8.79 11.82
N GLN A 21 6.17 9.58 11.20
CA GLN A 21 5.82 10.88 10.63
C GLN A 21 4.85 10.74 9.45
N GLU A 22 5.15 9.88 8.48
CA GLU A 22 4.25 9.65 7.34
C GLU A 22 2.94 8.99 7.77
N LEU A 23 3.00 8.07 8.75
CA LEU A 23 1.80 7.47 9.34
C LEU A 23 0.91 8.53 10.00
N ASN A 24 1.49 9.48 10.74
CA ASN A 24 0.73 10.57 11.38
C ASN A 24 0.14 11.54 10.36
N LYS A 25 0.82 11.81 9.24
CA LYS A 25 0.24 12.59 8.13
C LYS A 25 -0.98 11.90 7.54
N LEU A 26 -0.89 10.58 7.36
CA LEU A 26 -1.99 9.78 6.85
C LEU A 26 -3.18 9.77 7.83
N LYS A 27 -2.92 9.61 9.14
CA LYS A 27 -3.96 9.75 10.19
C LYS A 27 -4.63 11.11 10.15
N ALA A 28 -3.84 12.19 10.11
CA ALA A 28 -4.37 13.56 10.04
C ALA A 28 -5.21 13.82 8.78
N LYS A 29 -4.88 13.18 7.65
CA LYS A 29 -5.64 13.30 6.40
C LYS A 29 -7.06 12.72 6.50
N TYR A 30 -7.26 11.69 7.31
CA TYR A 30 -8.52 10.94 7.43
C TYR A 30 -9.27 11.18 8.74
N LYS A 31 -8.69 11.95 9.67
CA LYS A 31 -9.31 12.33 10.92
C LYS A 31 -10.67 13.00 10.70
N GLY A 32 -11.70 12.49 11.37
CA GLY A 32 -13.08 13.00 11.30
C GLY A 32 -13.75 12.88 9.92
N LYS A 33 -13.21 12.06 9.01
CA LYS A 33 -13.80 11.80 7.69
C LYS A 33 -14.58 10.49 7.60
N GLY A 34 -14.79 9.82 8.74
CA GLY A 34 -15.57 8.59 8.80
C GLY A 34 -17.01 8.82 8.32
N LYS A 35 -17.58 7.81 7.67
CA LYS A 35 -19.00 7.75 7.28
C LYS A 35 -19.67 6.54 7.94
N GLY A 36 -21.00 6.60 8.09
CA GLY A 36 -21.79 5.54 8.72
C GLY A 36 -21.64 5.46 10.24
N GLU A 37 -21.50 4.24 10.78
CA GLU A 37 -21.36 3.98 12.23
C GLU A 37 -20.02 4.48 12.81
N TYR A 38 -19.01 4.71 11.96
CA TYR A 38 -17.69 5.14 12.37
C TYR A 38 -17.51 6.64 12.13
N GLN A 39 -17.43 7.42 13.21
CA GLN A 39 -17.14 8.87 13.13
C GLN A 39 -15.68 9.18 12.74
N ASP A 40 -14.79 8.19 12.78
CA ASP A 40 -13.40 8.28 12.32
C ASP A 40 -12.89 6.93 11.79
N TYR A 41 -11.99 7.00 10.80
CA TYR A 41 -11.22 5.87 10.29
C TYR A 41 -10.02 5.51 11.18
N GLU A 42 -9.89 6.10 12.38
CA GLU A 42 -8.87 5.74 13.39
C GLU A 42 -8.80 4.23 13.67
N HIS A 43 -9.92 3.52 13.57
CA HIS A 43 -10.01 2.08 13.76
C HIS A 43 -9.19 1.28 12.71
N ILE A 44 -9.01 1.81 11.50
CA ILE A 44 -8.14 1.21 10.45
C ILE A 44 -6.67 1.31 10.84
N PHE A 45 -6.33 2.30 11.67
CA PHE A 45 -5.00 2.51 12.23
C PHE A 45 -4.82 1.82 13.59
N SER A 46 -5.68 0.86 13.92
CA SER A 46 -5.56 0.02 15.10
C SER A 46 -5.48 -1.46 14.69
N ALA A 47 -4.64 -2.23 15.38
CA ALA A 47 -4.45 -3.64 15.05
C ALA A 47 -5.74 -4.43 15.30
N GLY A 48 -6.20 -5.17 14.28
CA GLY A 48 -7.22 -6.21 14.46
C GLY A 48 -8.50 -6.11 13.64
N ILE A 49 -8.67 -5.09 12.78
CA ILE A 49 -9.92 -4.96 12.02
C ILE A 49 -9.75 -5.43 10.57
N ILE A 50 -10.21 -6.66 10.38
CA ILE A 50 -10.31 -7.39 9.11
C ILE A 50 -11.35 -6.67 8.24
N ALA A 51 -11.05 -6.47 6.95
CA ALA A 51 -11.98 -5.80 6.03
C ALA A 51 -13.24 -6.66 5.84
N GLY A 52 -14.39 -6.10 6.22
CA GLY A 52 -15.71 -6.53 5.72
C GLY A 52 -16.01 -5.85 4.37
N GLU A 53 -17.25 -5.98 3.89
CA GLU A 53 -17.80 -5.11 2.84
C GLU A 53 -17.85 -3.66 3.37
N GLY A 54 -16.69 -3.00 3.39
CA GLY A 54 -16.56 -1.61 3.80
C GLY A 54 -16.95 -0.67 2.67
N GLU A 55 -17.48 0.50 3.00
CA GLU A 55 -17.74 1.57 2.03
C GLU A 55 -16.45 1.95 1.26
N ASP A 56 -16.59 2.46 0.03
CA ASP A 56 -15.47 2.80 -0.86
C ASP A 56 -14.38 3.67 -0.19
N ASP A 57 -14.78 4.52 0.75
CA ASP A 57 -13.86 5.38 1.51
C ASP A 57 -12.96 4.61 2.48
N GLU A 58 -13.45 3.53 3.09
CA GLU A 58 -12.66 2.66 3.99
C GLU A 58 -11.58 1.91 3.21
N LEU A 59 -11.97 1.36 2.05
CA LEU A 59 -11.06 0.71 1.11
C LEU A 59 -9.97 1.66 0.64
N LEU A 60 -10.32 2.92 0.38
CA LEU A 60 -9.36 3.95 0.00
C LEU A 60 -8.33 4.21 1.11
N VAL A 61 -8.74 4.27 2.38
CA VAL A 61 -7.82 4.47 3.51
C VAL A 61 -6.85 3.29 3.63
N ARG A 62 -7.36 2.05 3.59
CA ARG A 62 -6.56 0.81 3.65
C ARG A 62 -5.57 0.72 2.48
N ALA A 63 -5.99 1.08 1.27
CA ALA A 63 -5.13 1.13 0.09
C ALA A 63 -3.99 2.15 0.26
N ASN A 64 -4.29 3.35 0.76
CA ASN A 64 -3.27 4.37 1.02
C ASN A 64 -2.27 3.97 2.11
N LEU A 65 -2.74 3.30 3.18
CA LEU A 65 -1.87 2.77 4.23
C LEU A 65 -0.94 1.68 3.68
N SER A 66 -1.48 0.76 2.88
CA SER A 66 -0.72 -0.31 2.22
C SER A 66 0.33 0.25 1.25
N LEU A 67 -0.03 1.25 0.44
CA LEU A 67 0.90 1.96 -0.44
C LEU A 67 2.04 2.61 0.34
N LEU A 68 1.76 3.21 1.49
CA LEU A 68 2.78 3.81 2.33
C LEU A 68 3.76 2.76 2.88
N GLY A 69 3.23 1.61 3.32
CA GLY A 69 4.02 0.46 3.77
C GLY A 69 4.93 -0.08 2.68
N LEU A 70 4.37 -0.34 1.49
CA LEU A 70 5.12 -0.81 0.33
C LEU A 70 6.22 0.18 -0.07
N LYS A 71 5.91 1.48 -0.11
CA LYS A 71 6.90 2.52 -0.39
C LYS A 71 8.06 2.50 0.60
N TYR A 72 7.77 2.32 1.89
CA TYR A 72 8.80 2.19 2.91
C TYR A 72 9.68 0.97 2.68
N ILE A 73 9.08 -0.20 2.42
CA ILE A 73 9.80 -1.46 2.15
C ILE A 73 10.73 -1.29 0.94
N LEU A 74 10.24 -0.69 -0.14
CA LEU A 74 11.02 -0.41 -1.36
C LEU A 74 12.18 0.56 -1.10
N LEU A 75 11.96 1.60 -0.30
CA LEU A 75 13.03 2.52 0.07
C LEU A 75 14.11 1.80 0.90
N ARG A 76 13.68 0.93 1.82
CA ARG A 76 14.58 0.18 2.69
C ARG A 76 15.36 -0.89 1.92
N SER A 77 14.73 -1.61 1.00
CA SER A 77 15.37 -2.61 0.15
C SER A 77 16.43 -1.97 -0.75
N LYS A 78 16.14 -0.84 -1.40
CA LYS A 78 17.09 -0.06 -2.21
C LYS A 78 18.35 0.35 -1.43
N ARG A 79 18.25 0.54 -0.11
CA ARG A 79 19.41 0.84 0.76
C ARG A 79 20.16 -0.41 1.23
N LEU A 80 19.46 -1.53 1.43
CA LEU A 80 20.03 -2.76 1.99
C LEU A 80 20.70 -3.64 0.91
N LEU A 81 20.10 -3.77 -0.27
CA LEU A 81 20.65 -4.54 -1.39
C LEU A 81 22.12 -4.20 -1.71
N PRO A 82 22.49 -2.93 -1.95
CA PRO A 82 23.87 -2.61 -2.31
C PRO A 82 24.85 -2.93 -1.16
N LYS A 83 24.40 -2.85 0.11
CA LYS A 83 25.24 -3.22 1.26
C LYS A 83 25.46 -4.73 1.33
N LEU A 84 24.43 -5.52 1.08
CA LEU A 84 24.51 -6.98 1.01
C LEU A 84 25.39 -7.44 -0.15
N GLN A 85 25.19 -6.89 -1.35
CA GLN A 85 26.00 -7.17 -2.53
C GLN A 85 27.49 -6.86 -2.29
N LYS A 86 27.80 -5.69 -1.70
CA LYS A 86 29.18 -5.33 -1.34
C LYS A 86 29.79 -6.32 -0.33
N ARG A 87 29.03 -6.74 0.69
CA ARG A 87 29.50 -7.74 1.66
C ARG A 87 29.77 -9.10 1.01
N ILE A 88 28.85 -9.58 0.16
CA ILE A 88 29.03 -10.85 -0.56
C ILE A 88 30.26 -10.79 -1.47
N LYS A 89 30.44 -9.70 -2.22
CA LYS A 89 31.65 -9.49 -3.04
C LYS A 89 32.92 -9.50 -2.19
N GLY A 90 32.90 -8.87 -1.01
CA GLY A 90 34.00 -8.90 -0.05
C GLY A 90 34.34 -10.33 0.40
N PHE A 91 33.33 -11.12 0.77
CA PHE A 91 33.52 -12.53 1.11
C PHE A 91 34.10 -13.34 -0.05
N ASN A 92 33.57 -13.18 -1.27
CA ASN A 92 34.10 -13.87 -2.46
C ASN A 92 35.57 -13.53 -2.72
N ASN A 93 35.97 -12.27 -2.54
CA ASN A 93 37.37 -11.86 -2.66
C ASN A 93 38.26 -12.54 -1.60
N ILE A 94 37.79 -12.60 -0.34
CA ILE A 94 38.52 -13.29 0.74
C ILE A 94 38.65 -14.79 0.42
N GLN A 95 37.59 -15.42 -0.11
CA GLN A 95 37.63 -16.83 -0.52
C GLN A 95 38.67 -17.06 -1.61
N LEU A 96 38.71 -16.19 -2.62
CA LEU A 96 39.68 -16.28 -3.71
C LEU A 96 41.12 -16.14 -3.18
N ILE A 97 41.38 -15.15 -2.32
CA ILE A 97 42.69 -14.97 -1.68
C ILE A 97 43.06 -16.21 -0.86
N SER A 98 42.11 -16.77 -0.11
CA SER A 98 42.32 -17.98 0.69
C SER A 98 42.71 -19.17 -0.20
N GLN A 99 42.03 -19.36 -1.34
CA GLN A 99 42.32 -20.41 -2.29
C GLN A 99 43.69 -20.23 -2.95
N ILE A 100 44.11 -19.00 -3.25
CA ILE A 100 45.46 -18.70 -3.74
C ILE A 100 46.51 -19.07 -2.68
N ILE A 101 46.31 -18.67 -1.42
CA ILE A 101 47.24 -19.00 -0.32
C ILE A 101 47.36 -20.51 -0.17
N ILE A 102 46.23 -21.24 -0.21
CA ILE A 102 46.22 -22.71 -0.13
C ILE A 102 46.97 -23.32 -1.33
N ALA A 103 46.72 -22.84 -2.55
CA ALA A 103 47.34 -23.37 -3.77
C ALA A 103 48.86 -23.16 -3.76
N ILE A 104 49.32 -21.94 -3.42
CA ILE A 104 50.74 -21.63 -3.30
C ILE A 104 51.37 -22.49 -2.20
N SER A 105 50.76 -22.51 -1.00
CA SER A 105 51.32 -23.26 0.12
C SER A 105 51.33 -24.78 -0.13
N GLY A 106 50.30 -25.32 -0.79
CA GLY A 106 50.24 -26.72 -1.21
C GLY A 106 51.31 -27.07 -2.23
N ALA A 107 51.52 -26.23 -3.25
CA ALA A 107 52.60 -26.39 -4.22
C ALA A 107 53.99 -26.30 -3.55
N THR A 108 54.16 -25.38 -2.60
CA THR A 108 55.40 -25.24 -1.83
C THR A 108 55.63 -26.43 -0.90
N LEU A 109 54.60 -26.99 -0.27
CA LEU A 109 54.69 -28.22 0.52
C LEU A 109 55.19 -29.38 -0.34
N LEU A 110 54.60 -29.58 -1.52
CA LEU A 110 55.02 -30.64 -2.45
C LEU A 110 56.49 -30.50 -2.89
N THR A 111 56.95 -29.28 -3.14
CA THR A 111 58.35 -29.02 -3.53
C THR A 111 59.32 -29.16 -2.36
N THR A 112 58.90 -28.82 -1.13
CA THR A 112 59.72 -28.98 0.10
C THR A 112 59.86 -30.43 0.57
N PHE A 113 59.01 -31.35 0.11
CA PHE A 113 59.24 -32.80 0.27
C PHE A 113 60.31 -33.35 -0.66
N ARG A 114 60.51 -32.73 -1.84
CA ARG A 114 61.46 -33.21 -2.86
C ARG A 114 62.89 -32.66 -2.69
N LYS A 115 63.05 -31.54 -1.98
CA LYS A 115 64.35 -30.88 -1.76
C LYS A 115 64.65 -30.72 -0.26
N PRO A 116 65.92 -30.76 0.16
CA PRO A 116 66.31 -30.55 1.56
C PRO A 116 66.23 -29.06 1.90
N PHE A 117 65.01 -28.58 2.21
CA PHE A 117 64.79 -27.24 2.77
C PHE A 117 64.94 -27.25 4.29
N GLU A 118 65.26 -26.09 4.87
CA GLU A 118 65.33 -25.90 6.31
C GLU A 118 63.99 -26.23 7.01
N PRO A 119 64.02 -26.79 8.24
CA PRO A 119 62.81 -27.14 8.99
C PRO A 119 61.87 -25.96 9.20
N LEU A 120 62.42 -24.76 9.39
CA LEU A 120 61.67 -23.54 9.64
C LEU A 120 60.73 -23.19 8.47
N THR A 121 61.22 -23.35 7.24
CA THR A 121 60.45 -23.09 6.01
C THR A 121 59.24 -24.00 5.89
N LYS A 122 59.37 -25.28 6.28
CA LYS A 122 58.26 -26.25 6.26
C LYS A 122 57.15 -25.87 7.24
N ILE A 123 57.52 -25.39 8.44
CA ILE A 123 56.57 -24.94 9.47
C ILE A 123 55.79 -23.70 8.97
N VAL A 124 56.49 -22.71 8.41
CA VAL A 124 55.86 -21.48 7.90
C VAL A 124 54.87 -21.78 6.78
N VAL A 125 55.25 -22.63 5.82
CA VAL A 125 54.36 -22.99 4.69
C VAL A 125 53.15 -23.80 5.19
N GLY A 126 53.34 -24.72 6.14
CA GLY A 126 52.24 -25.45 6.78
C GLY A 126 51.26 -24.53 7.51
N ALA A 127 51.77 -23.55 8.26
CA ALA A 127 50.94 -22.56 8.95
C ALA A 127 50.14 -21.69 7.96
N LEU A 128 50.74 -21.27 6.84
CA LEU A 128 50.06 -20.52 5.78
C LEU A 128 48.95 -21.35 5.12
N ALA A 129 49.21 -22.62 4.81
CA ALA A 129 48.20 -23.52 4.25
C ALA A 129 46.99 -23.67 5.20
N LEU A 130 47.26 -23.86 6.49
CA LEU A 130 46.22 -24.04 7.51
C LEU A 130 45.42 -22.75 7.74
N THR A 131 46.09 -21.59 7.76
CA THR A 131 45.43 -20.28 7.86
C THR A 131 44.54 -20.01 6.65
N GLY A 132 45.02 -20.28 5.44
CA GLY A 132 44.22 -20.18 4.23
C GLY A 132 43.01 -21.10 4.25
N SER A 133 43.17 -22.35 4.70
CA SER A 133 42.07 -23.32 4.84
C SER A 133 41.01 -22.85 5.83
N LEU A 134 41.40 -22.40 7.03
CA LEU A 134 40.48 -21.86 8.04
C LEU A 134 39.72 -20.64 7.53
N LEU A 135 40.39 -19.74 6.80
CA LEU A 135 39.77 -18.56 6.22
C LEU A 135 38.74 -18.95 5.14
N SER A 136 39.07 -19.95 4.31
CA SER A 136 38.14 -20.49 3.31
C SER A 136 36.89 -21.09 3.95
N ILE A 137 37.05 -21.92 5.01
CA ILE A 137 35.94 -22.50 5.77
C ILE A 137 35.07 -21.41 6.41
N TYR A 138 35.69 -20.40 7.02
CA TYR A 138 34.99 -19.26 7.60
C TYR A 138 34.11 -18.54 6.57
N VAL A 139 34.65 -18.27 5.38
CA VAL A 139 33.89 -17.63 4.30
C VAL A 139 32.77 -18.52 3.79
N GLN A 140 33.03 -19.81 3.56
CA GLN A 140 32.01 -20.77 3.10
C GLN A 140 30.84 -20.88 4.08
N LYS A 141 31.12 -20.85 5.39
CA LYS A 141 30.09 -20.83 6.44
C LYS A 141 29.24 -19.54 6.40
N ARG A 142 29.85 -18.38 6.13
CA ARG A 142 29.14 -17.08 6.06
C ARG A 142 28.32 -16.92 4.78
N LEU A 143 28.84 -17.40 3.65
CA LEU A 143 28.13 -17.38 2.37
C LEU A 143 27.06 -18.48 2.28
N GLY A 144 27.14 -19.50 3.14
CA GLY A 144 26.15 -20.58 3.28
C GLY A 144 26.33 -21.73 2.29
N ASN A 145 27.55 -21.96 1.80
CA ASN A 145 27.87 -23.13 0.98
C ASN A 145 28.01 -24.41 1.81
N VAL A 146 28.15 -24.30 3.14
CA VAL A 146 28.14 -25.45 4.06
C VAL A 146 26.71 -25.57 4.62
N ALA A 147 26.07 -26.68 4.27
CA ALA A 147 24.63 -27.01 4.33
C ALA A 147 23.91 -26.93 5.70
N LEU A 148 24.26 -26.02 6.61
CA LEU A 148 23.67 -25.93 7.95
C LEU A 148 23.13 -24.52 8.22
N GLY A 149 21.92 -24.26 7.72
CA GLY A 149 21.02 -23.24 8.26
C GLY A 149 20.48 -22.23 7.24
N GLU A 150 19.18 -21.94 7.37
CA GLU A 150 18.35 -21.03 6.58
C GLU A 150 18.81 -19.56 6.52
N LYS A 151 20.00 -19.23 7.01
CA LYS A 151 20.51 -17.86 7.22
C LYS A 151 21.74 -17.54 6.37
N SER A 152 21.80 -18.02 5.13
CA SER A 152 22.90 -17.65 4.23
C SER A 152 22.74 -16.23 3.70
N LEU A 153 23.84 -15.49 3.60
CA LEU A 153 23.83 -14.12 3.04
C LEU A 153 23.35 -14.11 1.59
N ALA A 154 23.67 -15.14 0.81
CA ALA A 154 23.24 -15.29 -0.57
C ALA A 154 21.72 -15.54 -0.67
N LYS A 155 21.17 -16.41 0.18
CA LYS A 155 19.71 -16.64 0.26
C LYS A 155 19.00 -15.37 0.69
N LEU A 156 19.49 -14.70 1.73
CA LEU A 156 18.92 -13.44 2.19
C LEU A 156 18.97 -12.33 1.11
N LEU A 157 20.01 -12.29 0.27
CA LEU A 157 20.04 -11.38 -0.88
C LEU A 157 18.95 -11.74 -1.89
N ASN A 158 18.84 -13.01 -2.28
CA ASN A 158 17.85 -13.47 -3.25
C ASN A 158 16.42 -13.26 -2.75
N ASP A 159 16.14 -13.60 -1.49
CA ASP A 159 14.86 -13.37 -0.84
C ASP A 159 14.53 -11.87 -0.86
N LEU A 160 15.50 -11.00 -0.57
CA LEU A 160 15.28 -9.55 -0.56
C LEU A 160 15.06 -8.98 -1.98
N ILE A 161 15.68 -9.56 -3.01
CA ILE A 161 15.41 -9.21 -4.42
C ILE A 161 13.99 -9.64 -4.82
N ASP A 162 13.61 -10.88 -4.52
CA ASP A 162 12.27 -11.41 -4.82
C ASP A 162 11.17 -10.61 -4.10
N GLN A 163 11.36 -10.33 -2.81
CA GLN A 163 10.44 -9.50 -2.03
C GLN A 163 10.40 -8.06 -2.53
N GLN A 164 11.50 -7.48 -3.01
CA GLN A 164 11.47 -6.17 -3.65
C GLN A 164 10.64 -6.22 -4.95
N ALA A 165 10.88 -7.19 -5.82
CA ALA A 165 10.14 -7.31 -7.08
C ALA A 165 8.62 -7.47 -6.83
N LYS A 166 8.25 -8.31 -5.85
CA LYS A 166 6.85 -8.46 -5.42
C LYS A 166 6.27 -7.16 -4.86
N ALA A 167 7.04 -6.45 -4.03
CA ALA A 167 6.60 -5.18 -3.48
C ALA A 167 6.43 -4.09 -4.56
N GLU A 168 7.27 -4.07 -5.61
CA GLU A 168 7.11 -3.16 -6.76
C GLU A 168 5.82 -3.47 -7.51
N MET A 169 5.57 -4.75 -7.81
CA MET A 169 4.35 -5.21 -8.47
C MET A 169 3.10 -4.82 -7.67
N TYR A 170 3.06 -5.13 -6.37
CA TYR A 170 1.93 -4.77 -5.52
C TYR A 170 1.75 -3.27 -5.35
N PHE A 171 2.85 -2.49 -5.36
CA PHE A 171 2.77 -1.04 -5.29
C PHE A 171 2.09 -0.45 -6.52
N ASP A 172 2.42 -0.96 -7.71
CA ASP A 172 1.80 -0.54 -8.96
C ASP A 172 0.32 -0.96 -9.03
N GLU A 173 0.00 -2.20 -8.65
CA GLU A 173 -1.38 -2.71 -8.59
C GLU A 173 -2.24 -1.90 -7.62
N MET A 174 -1.76 -1.65 -6.40
CA MET A 174 -2.47 -0.83 -5.41
C MET A 174 -2.61 0.62 -5.88
N GLY A 175 -1.63 1.15 -6.61
CA GLY A 175 -1.68 2.49 -7.21
C GLY A 175 -2.80 2.61 -8.24
N ILE A 176 -3.01 1.57 -9.05
CA ILE A 176 -4.12 1.50 -10.01
C ILE A 176 -5.46 1.39 -9.27
N LEU A 177 -5.55 0.51 -8.28
CA LEU A 177 -6.77 0.31 -7.50
C LEU A 177 -7.21 1.58 -6.77
N SER A 178 -6.28 2.28 -6.12
CA SER A 178 -6.57 3.55 -5.44
C SER A 178 -7.06 4.63 -6.40
N LYS A 179 -6.52 4.71 -7.62
CA LYS A 179 -6.99 5.68 -8.63
C LYS A 179 -8.39 5.33 -9.12
N LYS A 180 -8.67 4.05 -9.32
CA LYS A 180 -9.99 3.57 -9.74
C LYS A 180 -11.05 3.94 -8.70
N ILE A 181 -10.79 3.66 -7.42
CA ILE A 181 -11.71 4.00 -6.31
C ILE A 181 -11.95 5.52 -6.24
N GLN A 182 -10.90 6.34 -6.38
CA GLN A 182 -11.06 7.82 -6.39
C GLN A 182 -11.90 8.31 -7.57
N LEU A 183 -11.77 7.67 -8.73
CA LEU A 183 -12.54 8.03 -9.91
C LEU A 183 -14.01 7.66 -9.73
N GLU A 184 -14.30 6.45 -9.23
CA GLU A 184 -15.66 6.00 -8.93
C GLU A 184 -16.32 6.90 -7.86
N SER A 185 -15.60 7.25 -6.78
CA SER A 185 -16.11 8.16 -5.77
C SER A 185 -16.41 9.57 -6.33
N ALA A 186 -15.54 10.07 -7.22
CA ALA A 186 -15.75 11.38 -7.86
C ALA A 186 -16.93 11.35 -8.83
N THR A 187 -17.10 10.27 -9.60
CA THR A 187 -18.25 10.08 -10.50
C THR A 187 -19.55 10.03 -9.69
N ASN A 188 -19.57 9.31 -8.57
CA ASN A 188 -20.74 9.24 -7.69
C ASN A 188 -21.09 10.60 -7.08
N ASP A 189 -20.10 11.36 -6.60
CA ASP A 189 -20.30 12.72 -6.07
C ASP A 189 -20.81 13.70 -7.14
N ILE A 190 -20.29 13.63 -8.37
CA ILE A 190 -20.79 14.42 -9.51
C ILE A 190 -22.23 14.05 -9.85
N SER A 191 -22.55 12.75 -9.90
CA SER A 191 -23.90 12.26 -10.17
C SER A 191 -24.89 12.75 -9.11
N GLN A 192 -24.50 12.69 -7.84
CA GLN A 192 -25.33 13.16 -6.74
C GLN A 192 -25.53 14.68 -6.79
N LYS A 193 -24.47 15.47 -6.99
CA LYS A 193 -24.57 16.93 -7.15
C LYS A 193 -25.40 17.33 -8.35
N ALA A 194 -25.34 16.57 -9.45
CA ALA A 194 -26.19 16.79 -10.62
C ALA A 194 -27.66 16.50 -10.30
N LYS A 195 -27.95 15.41 -9.56
CA LYS A 195 -29.29 15.07 -9.06
C LYS A 195 -29.83 16.20 -8.15
N ASP A 196 -29.04 16.66 -7.19
CA ASP A 196 -29.40 17.73 -6.26
C ASP A 196 -29.60 19.09 -6.96
N GLY A 197 -28.72 19.43 -7.91
CA GLY A 197 -28.82 20.64 -8.71
C GLY A 197 -30.07 20.64 -9.60
N PHE A 198 -30.36 19.51 -10.25
CA PHE A 198 -31.59 19.34 -11.03
C PHE A 198 -32.84 19.48 -10.15
N LEU A 199 -32.85 18.85 -8.97
CA LEU A 199 -33.95 18.99 -8.01
C LEU A 199 -34.15 20.44 -7.55
N THR A 200 -33.07 21.17 -7.35
CA THR A 200 -33.12 22.59 -6.96
C THR A 200 -33.73 23.45 -8.06
N LEU A 201 -33.33 23.23 -9.33
CA LEU A 201 -33.90 23.93 -10.48
C LEU A 201 -35.38 23.62 -10.65
N LEU A 202 -35.76 22.34 -10.53
CA LEU A 202 -37.14 21.89 -10.68
C LEU A 202 -38.03 22.48 -9.56
N ASN A 203 -37.57 22.46 -8.31
CA ASN A 203 -38.27 23.13 -7.21
C ASN A 203 -38.43 24.63 -7.46
N ARG A 204 -37.40 25.32 -7.94
CA ARG A 204 -37.47 26.76 -8.23
C ARG A 204 -38.47 27.08 -9.34
N GLN A 205 -38.52 26.27 -10.40
CA GLN A 205 -39.50 26.44 -11.48
C GLN A 205 -40.93 26.19 -10.99
N VAL A 206 -41.14 25.14 -10.20
CA VAL A 206 -42.45 24.84 -9.62
C VAL A 206 -42.91 25.97 -8.70
N SER A 207 -42.05 26.46 -7.80
CA SER A 207 -42.37 27.62 -6.95
C SER A 207 -42.70 28.86 -7.77
N SER A 208 -41.91 29.20 -8.80
CA SER A 208 -42.21 30.36 -9.65
C SER A 208 -43.56 30.25 -10.38
N ILE A 209 -43.98 29.03 -10.76
CA ILE A 209 -45.29 28.80 -11.37
C ILE A 209 -46.39 28.95 -10.33
N ILE A 210 -46.20 28.43 -9.13
CA ILE A 210 -47.16 28.57 -8.02
C ILE A 210 -47.33 30.04 -7.66
N ASP A 211 -46.23 30.78 -7.44
CA ASP A 211 -46.27 32.21 -7.10
C ASP A 211 -47.02 33.01 -8.17
N SER A 212 -46.74 32.73 -9.46
CA SER A 212 -47.45 33.38 -10.57
C SER A 212 -48.94 33.03 -10.64
N LEU A 213 -49.34 31.82 -10.24
CA LEU A 213 -50.74 31.42 -10.18
C LEU A 213 -51.47 32.06 -8.99
N GLU A 214 -50.81 32.16 -7.84
CA GLU A 214 -51.33 32.84 -6.65
C GLU A 214 -51.51 34.34 -6.88
N ASP A 215 -50.53 35.02 -7.49
CA ASP A 215 -50.64 36.43 -7.89
C ASP A 215 -51.83 36.67 -8.85
N ASN A 216 -52.08 35.75 -9.78
CA ASN A 216 -53.22 35.84 -10.70
C ASN A 216 -54.58 35.58 -10.02
N LEU A 217 -54.60 34.83 -8.92
CA LEU A 217 -55.77 34.54 -8.09
C LEU A 217 -56.14 35.72 -7.18
N GLU A 218 -55.14 36.39 -6.59
CA GLU A 218 -55.34 37.54 -5.71
C GLU A 218 -55.72 38.82 -6.47
N ASN A 219 -55.26 39.00 -7.72
CA ASN A 219 -55.49 40.21 -8.52
C ASN A 219 -56.83 40.24 -9.30
N ASP A 220 -57.80 39.39 -8.94
CA ASP A 220 -59.24 39.53 -9.25
C ASP A 220 -59.63 39.75 -10.73
N LYS A 221 -59.23 38.82 -11.61
CA LYS A 221 -59.76 38.70 -12.99
C LYS A 221 -60.25 37.30 -13.36
N ILE A 222 -60.61 36.48 -12.37
CA ILE A 222 -60.94 35.06 -12.58
C ILE A 222 -62.26 34.74 -11.86
N ASP A 223 -63.26 34.33 -12.63
CA ASP A 223 -64.59 33.94 -12.12
C ASP A 223 -64.50 32.78 -11.11
N ASP A 224 -65.43 32.73 -10.14
CA ASP A 224 -65.46 31.78 -9.01
C ASP A 224 -65.22 30.28 -9.37
N PRO A 225 -65.83 29.72 -10.45
CA PRO A 225 -65.59 28.32 -10.82
C PRO A 225 -64.17 28.05 -11.36
N SER A 226 -63.48 29.09 -11.81
CA SER A 226 -62.10 29.00 -12.29
C SER A 226 -61.10 29.10 -11.14
N LYS A 227 -61.44 29.80 -10.03
CA LYS A 227 -60.63 29.81 -8.81
C LYS A 227 -60.54 28.42 -8.16
N GLU A 228 -61.65 27.69 -8.14
CA GLU A 228 -61.70 26.32 -7.59
C GLU A 228 -60.83 25.34 -8.40
N LYS A 229 -60.90 25.41 -9.74
CA LYS A 229 -60.02 24.61 -10.62
C LYS A 229 -58.54 24.95 -10.46
N ILE A 230 -58.18 26.22 -10.32
CA ILE A 230 -56.78 26.62 -10.11
C ILE A 230 -56.29 26.12 -8.74
N SER A 231 -57.12 26.19 -7.69
CA SER A 231 -56.80 25.61 -6.37
C SER A 231 -56.55 24.10 -6.44
N GLU A 232 -57.35 23.37 -7.23
CA GLU A 232 -57.21 21.94 -7.45
C GLU A 232 -55.92 21.60 -8.22
N ILE A 233 -55.56 22.42 -9.22
CA ILE A 233 -54.28 22.32 -9.95
C ILE A 233 -53.10 22.55 -9.00
N ILE A 234 -53.16 23.55 -8.12
CA ILE A 234 -52.10 23.82 -7.13
C ILE A 234 -51.96 22.65 -6.15
N LYS A 235 -53.07 22.09 -5.64
CA LYS A 235 -53.04 20.90 -4.76
C LYS A 235 -52.47 19.67 -5.46
N SER A 236 -52.88 19.43 -6.71
CA SER A 236 -52.37 18.32 -7.53
C SER A 236 -50.88 18.48 -7.83
N SER A 237 -50.43 19.69 -8.19
CA SER A 237 -49.02 20.00 -8.45
C SER A 237 -48.16 19.79 -7.19
N ASN A 238 -48.65 20.21 -6.02
CA ASN A 238 -48.00 19.95 -4.73
C ASN A 238 -47.95 18.46 -4.38
N GLN A 239 -49.00 17.70 -4.69
CA GLN A 239 -49.03 16.25 -4.48
C GLN A 239 -48.05 15.51 -5.40
N VAL A 240 -48.00 15.88 -6.69
CA VAL A 240 -47.03 15.34 -7.66
C VAL A 240 -45.60 15.66 -7.23
N SER A 241 -45.32 16.88 -6.77
CA SER A 241 -44.01 17.25 -6.22
C SER A 241 -43.61 16.40 -5.01
N ARG A 242 -44.55 16.08 -4.10
CA ARG A 242 -44.30 15.21 -2.94
C ARG A 242 -44.07 13.76 -3.35
N GLU A 243 -44.89 13.20 -4.23
CA GLU A 243 -44.73 11.81 -4.69
C GLU A 243 -43.44 11.63 -5.51
N PHE A 244 -43.06 12.63 -6.31
CA PHE A 244 -41.78 12.63 -7.01
C PHE A 244 -40.58 12.67 -6.05
N LYS A 245 -40.64 13.47 -4.98
CA LYS A 245 -39.62 13.46 -3.90
C LYS A 245 -39.52 12.09 -3.23
N LYS A 246 -40.64 11.41 -2.98
CA LYS A 246 -40.65 10.06 -2.39
C LYS A 246 -40.04 9.02 -3.33
N LEU A 247 -40.42 9.02 -4.61
CA LEU A 247 -39.89 8.09 -5.61
C LEU A 247 -38.37 8.20 -5.72
N ILE A 248 -37.85 9.43 -5.73
CA ILE A 248 -36.43 9.70 -5.82
C ILE A 248 -35.64 9.27 -4.57
N ASN A 249 -36.24 9.35 -3.37
CA ASN A 249 -35.61 8.87 -2.14
C ASN A 249 -35.65 7.33 -2.01
N THR A 250 -36.40 6.66 -2.88
CA THR A 250 -36.51 5.19 -2.92
C THR A 250 -35.52 4.58 -3.93
N ILE A 251 -34.92 5.40 -4.81
CA ILE A 251 -33.93 5.02 -5.85
C ILE A 251 -32.56 5.59 -5.49
#